data_AF-M2QZJ0-F1
#
_entry.id   AF-M2QZJ0-F1
#
_cell.length_a   1.000
_cell.length_b   1.000
_cell.length_c   1.000
_cell.angle_alpha   90.00
_cell.angle_beta   90.00
_cell.angle_gamma   90.00
#
_symmetry.space_group_name_H-M   'P 1'
#
loop_
_entity.id
_entity.type
_entity.pdbx_description
1 polymer ?
#
loop_
_entity_poly.entity_id
_entity_poly.type
_entity_poly.pdbx_seq_one_letter_code
_entity_poly.pdbx_strand_id
1 'polypeptide(L)'
;MMARPHDQRPDGGVPSLEDRVTDIVQRAFWDEALETLSNPEPSVQLPRLKRLYGDLHIALQQLLPADHMVLLTLSSPLSPTSSPLRSAITHVREILIALRERCAPARDAQINGLLHSLDDIPPASITASASTPVLAELVVDTIRNILHLTDIMKDDLSEFVLGAMGETQLRGLVRTQARAREREVILQLWPASRIQDEWRNWLIRSPPPSTVALGGEERVPWVRCLVWALGSTTPVSCITPSTANSGPATRTDATGDTTSESDNAVSMASNYLPPCFLFICPTLLYLQNYLQALVITASLRSLVRLPLPGNISASSNPHLDFTHRVWVLLKAEVDGTPESGDTKLINLADEVIRVRQSYGGTSDKEEEQRLRAAVDRTLHPTDPVFALLRRRLITSVVNHVADSYGKVNAQVAPERMQSGRPATPERSGKKPRLMVIMDEGASGEKSSLHEAPLKIKGFEDPVLIEALNGALTKLKECMEWLHEQWPDLTEQDIIADVQHTEGSIGIPGWT
;
A
#
# COMPACT_ATOMS: atom_id res chain seq x y z
N MET A 1 16.57 15.51 8.56
CA MET A 1 17.28 15.70 7.29
C MET A 1 17.69 14.32 6.76
N MET A 2 16.79 13.65 6.03
CA MET A 2 17.19 12.54 5.18
C MET A 2 17.52 13.18 3.83
N ALA A 3 18.77 13.63 3.68
CA ALA A 3 19.28 13.90 2.35
C ALA A 3 19.11 12.60 1.57
N ARG A 4 18.37 12.63 0.45
CA ARG A 4 18.59 11.60 -0.55
C ARG A 4 20.11 11.56 -0.79
N PRO A 5 20.70 10.38 -1.03
CA PRO A 5 21.99 10.35 -1.68
C PRO A 5 21.76 10.97 -3.05
N HIS A 6 21.85 12.30 -3.13
CA HIS A 6 22.34 13.00 -4.30
C HIS A 6 23.52 12.18 -4.74
N ASP A 7 23.54 11.71 -5.99
CA ASP A 7 24.58 10.84 -6.56
C ASP A 7 25.96 11.25 -6.05
N GLN A 8 26.30 10.76 -4.86
CA GLN A 8 27.64 10.71 -4.35
C GLN A 8 28.13 9.50 -5.09
N ARG A 9 28.42 9.71 -6.39
CA ARG A 9 29.33 8.87 -7.13
C ARG A 9 30.48 8.66 -6.14
N PRO A 10 30.65 7.46 -5.59
CA PRO A 10 31.74 7.22 -4.66
C PRO A 10 33.00 7.67 -5.41
N ASP A 11 33.76 8.56 -4.79
CA ASP A 11 34.74 9.49 -5.38
C ASP A 11 36.01 8.77 -5.96
N GLY A 12 35.78 7.66 -6.66
CA GLY A 12 36.79 6.71 -7.16
C GLY A 12 36.20 5.48 -7.86
N GLY A 13 34.89 5.38 -8.04
CA GLY A 13 34.27 4.32 -8.84
C GLY A 13 34.51 4.55 -10.33
N VAL A 14 35.04 3.55 -11.03
CA VAL A 14 35.14 3.57 -12.50
C VAL A 14 33.72 3.73 -13.06
N PRO A 15 33.45 4.69 -13.98
CA PRO A 15 32.11 4.92 -14.51
C PRO A 15 31.56 3.65 -15.13
N SER A 16 30.29 3.37 -14.83
CA SER A 16 29.57 2.20 -15.33
C SER A 16 29.58 2.19 -16.87
N LEU A 17 29.43 1.02 -17.49
CA LEU A 17 29.31 0.95 -18.95
C LEU A 17 28.10 1.77 -19.44
N GLU A 18 27.01 1.77 -18.67
CA GLU A 18 25.79 2.53 -18.96
C GLU A 18 26.06 4.05 -18.96
N ASP A 19 26.84 4.54 -17.99
CA ASP A 19 27.24 5.95 -17.90
C ASP A 19 28.04 6.37 -19.13
N ARG A 20 29.01 5.53 -19.54
CA ARG A 20 29.86 5.81 -20.71
C ARG A 20 29.05 5.81 -22.00
N VAL A 21 28.13 4.86 -22.16
CA VAL A 21 27.25 4.79 -23.33
C VAL A 21 26.35 6.02 -23.36
N THR A 22 25.81 6.42 -22.21
CA THR A 22 24.96 7.61 -22.08
C THR A 22 25.73 8.88 -22.46
N ASP A 23 26.95 9.06 -21.96
CA ASP A 23 27.82 10.19 -22.30
C ASP A 23 28.14 10.25 -23.80
N ILE A 24 28.43 9.10 -24.42
CA ILE A 24 28.71 9.02 -25.86
C ILE A 24 27.47 9.38 -26.67
N VAL A 25 26.29 8.85 -26.29
CA VAL A 25 25.03 9.13 -26.98
C VAL A 25 24.64 10.60 -26.85
N GLN A 26 24.75 11.16 -25.64
CA GLN A 26 24.47 12.58 -25.40
C GLN A 26 25.41 13.48 -26.19
N ARG A 27 26.71 13.17 -26.22
CA ARG A 27 27.69 13.93 -27.02
C ARG A 27 27.35 13.86 -28.50
N ALA A 28 27.12 12.67 -29.04
CA ALA A 28 26.76 12.49 -30.45
C ALA A 28 25.47 13.25 -30.81
N PHE A 29 24.47 13.25 -29.93
CA PHE A 29 23.24 14.01 -30.13
C PHE A 29 23.49 15.52 -30.23
N TRP A 30 24.33 16.08 -29.36
CA TRP A 30 24.64 17.51 -29.36
C TRP A 30 25.54 17.93 -30.51
N ASP A 31 26.49 17.08 -30.90
CA ASP A 31 27.36 17.31 -32.06
C ASP A 31 26.52 17.32 -33.36
N GLU A 32 25.60 16.36 -33.51
CA GLU A 32 24.64 16.34 -34.64
C GLU A 32 23.74 17.58 -34.65
N ALA A 33 23.29 18.03 -33.46
CA ALA A 33 22.50 19.26 -33.34
C ALA A 33 23.27 20.48 -33.84
N LEU A 34 24.52 20.61 -33.39
CA LEU A 34 25.40 21.72 -33.73
C LEU A 34 25.73 21.73 -35.23
N GLU A 35 26.06 20.58 -35.80
CA GLU A 35 26.35 20.43 -37.24
C GLU A 35 25.13 20.81 -38.08
N THR A 36 23.94 20.30 -37.72
CA THR A 36 22.69 20.57 -38.45
C THR A 36 22.29 22.05 -38.37
N LEU A 37 22.45 22.68 -37.19
CA LEU A 37 22.09 24.09 -36.98
C LEU A 37 23.11 25.07 -37.56
N SER A 38 24.36 24.65 -37.72
CA SER A 38 25.41 25.45 -38.38
C SER A 38 25.19 25.59 -39.88
N ASN A 39 24.36 24.75 -40.49
CA ASN A 39 23.97 24.88 -41.89
C ASN A 39 23.14 26.16 -42.09
N PRO A 40 23.49 27.07 -43.02
CA PRO A 40 22.76 28.32 -43.24
C PRO A 40 21.36 28.13 -43.83
N GLU A 41 21.00 26.93 -44.29
CA GLU A 41 19.70 26.68 -44.93
C GLU A 41 18.58 26.48 -43.90
N PRO A 42 17.52 27.33 -43.90
CA PRO A 42 16.43 27.22 -42.93
C PRO A 42 15.67 25.89 -42.95
N SER A 43 15.61 25.25 -44.12
CA SER A 43 14.96 23.94 -44.33
C SER A 43 15.60 22.82 -43.51
N VAL A 44 16.90 22.95 -43.22
CA VAL A 44 17.70 22.00 -42.42
C VAL A 44 17.62 22.38 -40.93
N GLN A 45 17.66 23.67 -40.60
CA GLN A 45 17.62 24.16 -39.22
C GLN A 45 16.26 23.92 -38.54
N LEU A 46 15.16 24.20 -39.24
CA LEU A 46 13.81 24.18 -38.64
C LEU A 46 13.39 22.80 -38.09
N PRO A 47 13.60 21.67 -38.80
CA PRO A 47 13.31 20.35 -38.26
C PRO A 47 14.11 20.03 -36.98
N ARG A 48 15.39 20.44 -36.91
CA ARG A 48 16.22 20.21 -35.73
C ARG A 48 15.78 21.07 -34.55
N LEU A 49 15.52 22.35 -34.78
CA LEU A 49 14.96 23.24 -33.74
C LEU A 49 13.63 22.71 -33.21
N LYS A 50 12.76 22.17 -34.08
CA LYS A 50 11.49 21.57 -33.65
C LYS A 50 11.69 20.40 -32.69
N ARG A 51 12.70 19.54 -32.92
CA ARG A 51 13.03 18.44 -31.99
C ARG A 51 13.50 18.98 -30.64
N LEU A 52 14.44 19.93 -30.65
CA LEU A 52 14.93 20.56 -29.42
C LEU A 52 13.82 21.27 -28.62
N TYR A 53 12.84 21.86 -29.31
CA TYR A 53 11.67 22.45 -28.67
C TYR A 53 10.75 21.40 -28.04
N GLY A 54 10.62 20.23 -28.67
CA GLY A 54 9.95 19.08 -28.09
C GLY A 54 10.62 18.61 -26.79
N ASP A 55 11.95 18.52 -26.80
CA ASP A 55 12.73 18.14 -25.61
C ASP A 55 12.55 19.18 -24.48
N LEU A 56 12.63 20.48 -24.81
CA LEU A 56 12.35 21.57 -23.88
C LEU A 56 10.91 21.53 -23.34
N HIS A 57 9.92 21.24 -24.19
CA HIS A 57 8.53 21.13 -23.76
C HIS A 57 8.36 20.01 -22.73
N ILE A 58 8.91 18.82 -23.00
CA ILE A 58 8.86 17.67 -22.08
C ILE A 58 9.54 18.02 -20.75
N ALA A 59 10.71 18.64 -20.81
CA ALA A 59 11.46 19.01 -19.61
C ALA A 59 10.72 20.06 -18.75
N LEU A 60 10.16 21.09 -19.39
CA LEU A 60 9.53 22.23 -18.72
C LEU A 60 8.09 21.97 -18.25
N GLN A 61 7.40 20.96 -18.80
CA GLN A 61 6.01 20.65 -18.46
C GLN A 61 5.80 20.33 -16.97
N GLN A 62 6.86 19.87 -16.27
CA GLN A 62 6.80 19.59 -14.83
C GLN A 62 6.99 20.85 -13.95
N LEU A 63 7.58 21.92 -14.51
CA LEU A 63 7.90 23.15 -13.79
C LEU A 63 6.90 24.28 -14.04
N LEU A 64 6.28 24.30 -15.22
CA LEU A 64 5.36 25.34 -15.66
C LEU A 64 3.91 24.85 -15.66
N PRO A 65 2.92 25.72 -15.34
CA PRO A 65 1.50 25.39 -15.52
C PRO A 65 1.18 24.99 -16.96
N ALA A 66 0.20 24.09 -17.16
CA ALA A 66 -0.14 23.57 -18.49
C ALA A 66 -0.63 24.65 -19.47
N ASP A 67 -1.17 25.76 -18.95
CA ASP A 67 -1.66 26.93 -19.70
C ASP A 67 -0.58 28.02 -19.89
N HIS A 68 0.66 27.77 -19.45
CA HIS A 68 1.73 28.76 -19.54
C HIS A 68 2.12 29.05 -20.99
N MET A 69 2.30 30.33 -21.32
CA MET A 69 2.53 30.77 -22.70
C MET A 69 3.74 30.12 -23.36
N VAL A 70 4.83 29.91 -22.60
CA VAL A 70 6.03 29.20 -23.08
C VAL A 70 5.72 27.78 -23.56
N LEU A 71 4.92 27.00 -22.83
CA LEU A 71 4.56 25.63 -23.25
C LEU A 71 3.69 25.65 -24.50
N LEU A 72 2.74 26.60 -24.57
CA LEU A 72 1.91 26.79 -25.75
C LEU A 72 2.74 27.17 -26.98
N THR A 73 3.72 28.06 -26.84
CA THR A 73 4.66 28.42 -27.92
C THR A 73 5.51 27.24 -28.35
N LEU A 74 6.04 26.44 -27.42
CA LEU A 74 6.87 25.26 -27.73
C LEU A 74 6.07 24.14 -28.42
N SER A 75 4.79 24.01 -28.08
CA SER A 75 3.87 23.04 -28.72
C SER A 75 3.38 23.48 -30.11
N SER A 76 3.49 24.78 -30.42
CA SER A 76 3.01 25.36 -31.68
C SER A 76 3.97 25.07 -32.85
N PRO A 77 3.47 24.92 -34.09
CA PRO A 77 4.33 24.76 -35.25
C PRO A 77 5.21 26.01 -35.43
N LEU A 78 6.51 25.81 -35.65
CA LEU A 78 7.46 26.89 -35.92
C LEU A 78 6.99 27.72 -37.12
N SER A 79 6.87 29.04 -36.95
CA SER A 79 6.52 29.93 -38.04
C SER A 79 7.61 29.89 -39.12
N PRO A 80 7.24 29.92 -40.42
CA PRO A 80 8.23 30.01 -41.49
C PRO A 80 9.00 31.34 -41.34
N THR A 81 10.29 31.25 -41.02
CA THR A 81 11.17 32.40 -40.80
C THR A 81 12.42 32.26 -41.67
N SER A 82 12.89 33.40 -42.19
CA SER A 82 14.15 33.47 -42.95
C SER A 82 15.38 33.45 -42.04
N SER A 83 15.21 33.49 -40.71
CA SER A 83 16.30 33.44 -39.74
C SER A 83 15.93 32.61 -38.51
N PRO A 84 15.84 31.27 -38.62
CA PRO A 84 15.40 30.38 -37.55
C PRO A 84 16.16 30.54 -36.22
N LEU A 85 17.48 30.65 -36.27
CA LEU A 85 18.33 30.79 -35.07
C LEU A 85 18.03 32.08 -34.28
N ARG A 86 17.71 33.18 -34.96
CA ARG A 86 17.35 34.44 -34.29
C ARG A 86 16.01 34.32 -33.57
N SER A 87 15.02 33.74 -34.23
CA SER A 87 13.73 33.43 -33.60
C SER A 87 13.91 32.49 -32.40
N ALA A 88 14.82 31.52 -32.52
CA ALA A 88 15.15 30.62 -31.42
C ALA A 88 15.76 31.33 -30.21
N ILE A 89 16.70 32.25 -30.42
CA ILE A 89 17.27 33.08 -29.33
C ILE A 89 16.17 33.84 -28.59
N THR A 90 15.20 34.42 -29.31
CA THR A 90 14.07 35.12 -28.67
C THR A 90 13.23 34.18 -27.81
N HIS A 91 12.88 33.00 -28.32
CA HIS A 91 12.10 32.01 -27.57
C HIS A 91 12.87 31.48 -26.35
N VAL A 92 14.16 31.19 -26.50
CA VAL A 92 15.03 30.73 -25.41
C VAL A 92 15.18 31.82 -24.33
N ARG A 93 15.25 33.10 -24.72
CA ARG A 93 15.23 34.22 -23.78
C ARG A 93 13.92 34.27 -22.99
N GLU A 94 12.77 34.09 -23.66
CA GLU A 94 11.46 34.03 -22.99
C GLU A 94 11.36 32.86 -22.01
N ILE A 95 11.89 31.68 -22.38
CA ILE A 95 11.98 30.52 -21.49
C ILE A 95 12.80 30.85 -20.23
N LEU A 96 13.98 31.45 -20.39
CA LEU A 96 14.84 31.81 -19.26
C LEU A 96 14.18 32.84 -18.33
N ILE A 97 13.46 33.82 -18.88
CA ILE A 97 12.69 34.79 -18.08
C ILE A 97 11.59 34.09 -17.29
N ALA A 98 10.82 33.20 -17.94
CA ALA A 98 9.77 32.44 -17.28
C ALA A 98 10.31 31.50 -16.19
N LEU A 99 11.46 30.86 -16.43
CA LEU A 99 12.14 30.06 -15.42
C LEU A 99 12.55 30.95 -14.23
N ARG A 100 13.17 32.11 -14.46
CA ARG A 100 13.56 33.05 -13.39
C ARG A 100 12.40 33.44 -12.48
N GLU A 101 11.21 33.66 -13.04
CA GLU A 101 10.01 34.01 -12.26
C GLU A 101 9.50 32.89 -11.35
N ARG A 102 9.90 31.64 -11.62
CA ARG A 102 9.48 30.44 -10.87
C ARG A 102 10.60 29.85 -10.00
N CYS A 103 11.86 30.18 -10.31
CA CYS A 103 13.03 29.68 -9.60
C CYS A 103 13.14 30.20 -8.16
N ALA A 104 13.83 29.43 -7.33
CA ALA A 104 14.38 29.95 -6.08
C ALA A 104 15.50 30.97 -6.40
N PRO A 105 15.68 32.04 -5.59
CA PRO A 105 16.71 33.06 -5.81
C PRO A 105 18.14 32.51 -5.93
N ALA A 106 18.40 31.32 -5.39
CA ALA A 106 19.69 30.65 -5.49
C ALA A 106 20.11 30.34 -6.95
N ARG A 107 19.16 30.24 -7.88
CA ARG A 107 19.43 29.90 -9.30
C ARG A 107 19.49 31.14 -10.21
N ASP A 108 19.17 32.33 -9.69
CA ASP A 108 19.12 33.57 -10.49
C ASP A 108 20.47 33.89 -11.13
N ALA A 109 21.59 33.62 -10.45
CA ALA A 109 22.92 33.87 -11.01
C ALA A 109 23.19 33.03 -12.27
N GLN A 110 22.77 31.77 -12.29
CA GLN A 110 22.93 30.89 -13.44
C GLN A 110 22.07 31.37 -14.62
N ILE A 111 20.80 31.71 -14.36
CA ILE A 111 19.87 32.21 -15.38
C ILE A 111 20.33 33.54 -15.95
N ASN A 112 20.76 34.47 -15.09
CA ASN A 112 21.27 35.77 -15.52
C ASN A 112 22.56 35.61 -16.34
N GLY A 113 23.40 34.62 -16.02
CA GLY A 113 24.57 34.27 -16.85
C GLY A 113 24.18 33.83 -18.27
N LEU A 114 23.17 32.96 -18.39
CA LEU A 114 22.64 32.52 -19.69
C LEU A 114 21.94 33.67 -20.45
N LEU A 115 21.20 34.52 -19.77
CA LEU A 115 20.61 35.72 -20.38
C LEU A 115 21.69 36.67 -20.90
N HIS A 116 22.75 36.88 -20.12
CA HIS A 116 23.86 37.74 -20.52
C HIS A 116 24.60 37.19 -21.75
N SER A 117 24.81 35.87 -21.83
CA SER A 117 25.43 35.25 -23.02
C SER A 117 24.57 35.39 -24.28
N LEU A 118 23.24 35.46 -24.14
CA LEU A 118 22.33 35.76 -25.26
C LEU A 118 22.30 37.25 -25.63
N ASP A 119 22.65 38.15 -24.71
CA ASP A 119 22.65 39.60 -24.93
C ASP A 119 23.99 40.11 -25.50
N ASP A 120 25.09 39.41 -25.21
CA ASP A 120 26.45 39.75 -25.67
C ASP A 120 26.71 39.46 -27.16
N ILE A 121 25.69 39.04 -27.90
CA ILE A 121 25.80 38.79 -29.35
C ILE A 121 26.08 40.12 -30.07
N PRO A 122 27.25 40.28 -30.71
CA PRO A 122 27.57 41.54 -31.37
C PRO A 122 26.54 41.84 -32.47
N PRO A 123 26.00 43.07 -32.56
CA PRO A 123 25.00 43.41 -33.57
C PRO A 123 25.52 43.23 -35.01
N ALA A 124 26.84 43.33 -35.22
CA ALA A 124 27.49 43.05 -36.50
C ALA A 124 27.43 41.55 -36.89
N SER A 125 27.48 40.66 -35.91
CA SER A 125 27.32 39.22 -36.12
C SER A 125 25.90 38.87 -36.52
N ILE A 126 24.92 39.71 -36.22
CA ILE A 126 23.53 39.44 -36.59
C ILE A 126 23.40 39.47 -38.12
N THR A 127 24.00 40.43 -38.82
CA THR A 127 23.75 40.69 -40.25
C THR A 127 24.56 39.86 -41.25
N ALA A 128 25.66 39.22 -40.85
CA ALA A 128 26.55 38.51 -41.77
C ALA A 128 26.32 37.00 -41.75
N SER A 129 26.14 36.37 -42.91
CA SER A 129 25.98 34.90 -43.03
C SER A 129 27.14 34.09 -42.42
N ALA A 130 28.29 34.71 -42.22
CA ALA A 130 29.48 34.11 -41.59
C ALA A 130 29.35 33.86 -40.07
N SER A 131 28.30 34.35 -39.40
CA SER A 131 28.08 34.17 -37.96
C SER A 131 27.18 32.98 -37.59
N THR A 132 26.60 32.30 -38.58
CA THR A 132 25.69 31.16 -38.39
C THR A 132 26.24 30.09 -37.42
N PRO A 133 27.51 29.64 -37.52
CA PRO A 133 28.02 28.60 -36.59
C PRO A 133 28.09 29.11 -35.14
N VAL A 134 28.46 30.38 -34.93
CA VAL A 134 28.52 30.97 -33.58
C VAL A 134 27.13 31.08 -32.95
N LEU A 135 26.12 31.46 -33.75
CA LEU A 135 24.72 31.49 -33.29
C LEU A 135 24.18 30.08 -33.02
N ALA A 136 24.56 29.11 -33.84
CA ALA A 136 24.16 27.71 -33.64
C ALA A 136 24.75 27.14 -32.35
N GLU A 137 26.03 27.36 -32.09
CA GLU A 137 26.73 26.98 -30.86
C GLU A 137 26.05 27.59 -29.62
N LEU A 138 25.80 28.91 -29.65
CA LEU A 138 25.13 29.61 -28.57
C LEU A 138 23.73 29.06 -28.29
N VAL A 139 22.92 28.81 -29.33
CA VAL A 139 21.57 28.24 -29.16
C VAL A 139 21.65 26.84 -28.57
N VAL A 140 22.51 25.97 -29.10
CA VAL A 140 22.67 24.60 -28.61
C VAL A 140 23.12 24.57 -27.15
N ASP A 141 24.14 25.35 -26.80
CA ASP A 141 24.65 25.40 -25.44
C ASP A 141 23.63 25.98 -24.46
N THR A 142 22.87 27.01 -24.88
CA THR A 142 21.82 27.57 -24.01
C THR A 142 20.69 26.58 -23.80
N ILE A 143 20.25 25.84 -24.84
CA ILE A 143 19.23 24.80 -24.70
C ILE A 143 19.74 23.67 -23.79
N ARG A 144 20.99 23.22 -23.97
CA ARG A 144 21.62 22.21 -23.11
C ARG A 144 21.63 22.66 -21.64
N ASN A 145 22.01 23.91 -21.40
CA ASN A 145 22.02 24.48 -20.05
C ASN A 145 20.62 24.64 -19.45
N ILE A 146 19.60 24.96 -20.26
CA ILE A 146 18.20 25.00 -19.80
C ILE A 146 17.72 23.61 -19.40
N LEU A 147 18.00 22.57 -20.19
CA LEU A 147 17.61 21.20 -19.85
C LEU A 147 18.26 20.77 -18.53
N HIS A 148 19.56 21.01 -18.38
CA HIS A 148 20.28 20.72 -17.14
C HIS A 148 19.73 21.52 -15.95
N LEU A 149 19.48 22.83 -16.13
CA LEU A 149 18.87 23.67 -15.10
C LEU A 149 17.47 23.18 -14.71
N THR A 150 16.69 22.70 -15.68
CA THR A 150 15.34 22.15 -15.44
C THR A 150 15.40 20.93 -14.54
N ASP A 151 16.38 20.04 -14.75
CA ASP A 151 16.54 18.85 -13.88
C ASP A 151 16.92 19.23 -12.45
N ILE A 152 17.85 20.19 -12.28
CA ILE A 152 18.16 20.76 -10.96
C ILE A 152 16.92 21.38 -10.30
N MET A 153 16.13 22.13 -11.07
CA MET A 153 14.92 22.76 -10.54
C MET A 153 13.84 21.76 -10.16
N LYS A 154 13.73 20.62 -10.86
CA LYS A 154 12.83 19.53 -10.46
C LYS A 154 13.27 18.94 -9.13
N ASP A 155 14.57 18.79 -8.91
CA ASP A 155 15.12 18.35 -7.63
C ASP A 155 14.83 19.38 -6.52
N ASP A 156 15.12 20.67 -6.76
CA ASP A 156 14.82 21.77 -5.83
C ASP A 156 13.31 21.81 -5.48
N LEU A 157 12.45 21.64 -6.48
CA LEU A 157 11.00 21.59 -6.31
C LEU A 157 10.59 20.36 -5.49
N SER A 158 11.18 19.20 -5.75
CA SER A 158 10.90 17.98 -4.99
C SER A 158 11.34 18.12 -3.53
N GLU A 159 12.49 18.74 -3.27
CA GLU A 159 12.99 19.01 -1.92
C GLU A 159 12.13 20.05 -1.20
N PHE A 160 11.76 21.14 -1.89
CA PHE A 160 10.88 22.16 -1.34
C PHE A 160 9.49 21.61 -1.02
N VAL A 161 8.89 20.83 -1.92
CA VAL A 161 7.59 20.18 -1.70
C VAL A 161 7.68 19.27 -0.48
N LEU A 162 8.72 18.43 -0.38
CA LEU A 162 8.91 17.56 0.80
C LEU A 162 9.15 18.35 2.09
N GLY A 163 9.84 19.50 2.03
CA GLY A 163 10.11 20.36 3.18
C GLY A 163 8.91 21.20 3.64
N ALA A 164 8.03 21.57 2.72
CA ALA A 164 6.83 22.37 3.00
C ALA A 164 5.63 21.53 3.46
N MET A 165 5.65 20.22 3.20
CA MET A 165 4.58 19.30 3.60
C MET A 165 4.62 19.03 5.11
N GLY A 166 3.43 19.02 5.74
CA GLY A 166 3.29 18.57 7.12
C GLY A 166 3.60 17.07 7.24
N GLU A 167 4.02 16.61 8.43
CA GLU A 167 4.35 15.20 8.67
C GLU A 167 3.18 14.25 8.30
N THR A 168 1.94 14.68 8.57
CA THR A 168 0.72 13.95 8.22
C THR A 168 0.54 13.79 6.72
N GLN A 169 0.77 14.86 5.95
CA GLN A 169 0.67 14.84 4.49
C GLN A 169 1.79 14.00 3.88
N LEU A 170 3.01 14.13 4.42
CA LEU A 170 4.15 13.31 4.00
C LEU A 170 3.88 11.83 4.26
N ARG A 171 3.37 11.48 5.45
CA ARG A 171 2.97 10.10 5.79
C ARG A 171 1.88 9.59 4.85
N GLY A 172 0.92 10.44 4.49
CA GLY A 172 -0.11 10.15 3.49
C GLY A 172 0.48 9.83 2.12
N LEU A 173 1.36 10.70 1.59
CA LEU A 173 2.03 10.48 0.31
C LEU A 173 2.89 9.21 0.31
N VAL A 174 3.71 9.02 1.34
CA VAL A 174 4.58 7.83 1.46
C VAL A 174 3.73 6.57 1.49
N ARG A 175 2.62 6.58 2.24
CA ARG A 175 1.68 5.46 2.29
C ARG A 175 1.05 5.19 0.92
N THR A 176 0.54 6.20 0.22
CA THR A 176 -0.03 6.06 -1.13
C THR A 176 1.00 5.56 -2.16
N GLN A 177 2.23 6.04 -2.08
CA GLN A 177 3.30 5.60 -2.98
C GLN A 177 3.76 4.17 -2.67
N ALA A 178 3.93 3.81 -1.40
CA ALA A 178 4.31 2.45 -0.99
C ALA A 178 3.29 1.44 -1.49
N ARG A 179 2.01 1.76 -1.30
CA ARG A 179 0.85 1.05 -1.81
C ARG A 179 0.86 0.85 -3.33
N ALA A 180 1.01 1.92 -4.10
CA ALA A 180 1.08 1.85 -5.55
C ALA A 180 2.21 0.92 -6.02
N ARG A 181 3.38 0.99 -5.36
CA ARG A 181 4.51 0.09 -5.62
C ARG A 181 4.23 -1.35 -5.22
N GLU A 182 3.60 -1.59 -4.08
CA GLU A 182 3.17 -2.93 -3.63
C GLU A 182 2.21 -3.56 -4.67
N ARG A 183 1.19 -2.82 -5.12
CA ARG A 183 0.28 -3.28 -6.17
C ARG A 183 1.03 -3.56 -7.48
N GLU A 184 1.94 -2.68 -7.88
CA GLU A 184 2.77 -2.85 -9.08
C GLU A 184 3.61 -4.13 -9.00
N VAL A 185 4.28 -4.39 -7.87
CA VAL A 185 5.07 -5.61 -7.66
C VAL A 185 4.20 -6.86 -7.75
N ILE A 186 3.00 -6.86 -7.17
CA ILE A 186 2.06 -7.98 -7.32
C ILE A 186 1.67 -8.16 -8.79
N LEU A 187 1.39 -7.07 -9.52
CA LEU A 187 1.02 -7.16 -10.95
C LEU A 187 2.16 -7.61 -11.86
N GLN A 188 3.42 -7.35 -11.47
CA GLN A 188 4.60 -7.88 -12.15
C GLN A 188 4.76 -9.39 -11.92
N LEU A 189 4.40 -9.87 -10.72
CA LEU A 189 4.50 -11.29 -10.34
C LEU A 189 3.29 -12.12 -10.82
N TRP A 190 2.09 -11.53 -10.87
CA TRP A 190 0.85 -12.15 -11.32
C TRP A 190 0.08 -11.25 -12.31
N PRO A 191 -0.30 -11.77 -13.48
CA PRO A 191 -1.24 -11.08 -14.35
C PRO A 191 -2.57 -10.78 -13.63
N ALA A 192 -3.17 -9.62 -13.90
CA ALA A 192 -4.42 -9.19 -13.25
C ALA A 192 -5.56 -10.21 -13.39
N SER A 193 -5.67 -10.88 -14.54
CA SER A 193 -6.68 -11.94 -14.78
C SER A 193 -6.52 -13.10 -13.79
N ARG A 194 -5.29 -13.55 -13.57
CA ARG A 194 -4.99 -14.64 -12.63
C ARG A 194 -5.32 -14.26 -11.20
N ILE A 195 -5.05 -13.01 -10.80
CA ILE A 195 -5.40 -12.52 -9.45
C ILE A 195 -6.92 -12.58 -9.26
N GLN A 196 -7.70 -12.13 -10.24
CA GLN A 196 -9.16 -12.20 -10.18
C GLN A 196 -9.67 -13.65 -10.14
N ASP A 197 -9.07 -14.55 -10.92
CA ASP A 197 -9.44 -15.97 -10.90
C ASP A 197 -9.13 -16.63 -9.56
N GLU A 198 -7.95 -16.38 -8.99
CA GLU A 198 -7.57 -16.89 -7.67
C GLU A 198 -8.45 -16.29 -6.56
N TRP A 199 -8.80 -15.00 -6.66
CA TRP A 199 -9.76 -14.34 -5.76
C TRP A 199 -11.13 -15.03 -5.80
N ARG A 200 -11.73 -15.16 -6.98
CA ARG A 200 -13.05 -15.80 -7.17
C ARG A 200 -13.04 -17.25 -6.69
N ASN A 201 -12.00 -18.01 -7.04
CA ASN A 201 -11.85 -19.40 -6.61
C ASN A 201 -11.72 -19.51 -5.08
N TRP A 202 -11.00 -18.59 -4.44
CA TRP A 202 -10.87 -18.56 -2.99
C TRP A 202 -12.21 -18.29 -2.30
N LEU A 203 -13.01 -17.37 -2.82
CA LEU A 203 -14.37 -17.12 -2.31
C LEU A 203 -15.28 -18.34 -2.44
N ILE A 204 -15.23 -19.04 -3.57
CA ILE A 204 -16.05 -20.25 -3.81
C ILE A 204 -15.62 -21.42 -2.90
N ARG A 205 -14.31 -21.58 -2.65
CA ARG A 205 -13.76 -22.66 -1.82
C ARG A 205 -14.03 -22.48 -0.33
N SER A 206 -14.35 -21.27 0.11
CA SER A 206 -14.61 -21.01 1.52
C SER A 206 -15.75 -21.91 2.02
N PRO A 207 -15.63 -22.49 3.24
CA PRO A 207 -16.65 -23.36 3.78
C PRO A 207 -18.02 -22.67 3.73
N PRO A 208 -19.08 -23.37 3.27
CA PRO A 208 -20.41 -22.80 3.22
C PRO A 208 -20.80 -22.35 4.64
N PRO A 209 -21.54 -21.22 4.77
CA PRO A 209 -22.00 -20.75 6.05
C PRO A 209 -22.74 -21.90 6.73
N SER A 210 -22.23 -22.34 7.88
CA SER A 210 -22.84 -23.42 8.63
C SER A 210 -24.19 -22.95 9.16
N THR A 211 -25.25 -23.04 8.32
CA THR A 211 -26.72 -23.00 8.53
C THR A 211 -27.33 -22.11 9.61
N VAL A 212 -26.57 -21.28 10.31
CA VAL A 212 -27.11 -20.23 11.16
C VAL A 212 -27.55 -19.13 10.20
N ALA A 213 -28.80 -19.25 9.76
CA ALA A 213 -29.52 -18.30 8.94
C ALA A 213 -29.61 -16.95 9.67
N LEU A 214 -28.53 -16.18 9.59
CA LEU A 214 -28.54 -14.77 9.90
C LEU A 214 -29.20 -14.11 8.68
N GLY A 215 -30.48 -13.77 8.81
CA GLY A 215 -31.33 -13.21 7.74
C GLY A 215 -30.97 -11.79 7.32
N GLY A 216 -29.67 -11.46 7.21
CA GLY A 216 -29.18 -10.25 6.57
C GLY A 216 -28.53 -10.63 5.23
N GLU A 217 -28.73 -9.81 4.20
CA GLU A 217 -27.96 -9.87 2.96
C GLU A 217 -26.46 -10.03 3.28
N GLU A 218 -25.78 -10.98 2.61
CA GLU A 218 -24.36 -11.27 2.83
C GLU A 218 -23.49 -10.13 2.29
N ARG A 219 -23.45 -9.01 2.99
CA ARG A 219 -22.93 -7.76 2.40
C ARG A 219 -21.44 -7.75 2.05
N VAL A 220 -20.64 -8.75 2.50
CA VAL A 220 -19.22 -8.85 2.11
C VAL A 220 -18.69 -10.30 2.23
N PRO A 221 -18.78 -11.15 1.17
CA PRO A 221 -18.40 -12.56 1.26
C PRO A 221 -16.90 -12.77 1.58
N TRP A 222 -16.04 -11.90 1.07
CA TRP A 222 -14.58 -12.02 1.26
C TRP A 222 -14.13 -11.77 2.70
N VAL A 223 -14.79 -10.89 3.45
CA VAL A 223 -14.48 -10.61 4.86
C VAL A 223 -14.68 -11.86 5.70
N ARG A 224 -15.80 -12.56 5.45
CA ARG A 224 -16.09 -13.84 6.08
C ARG A 224 -15.00 -14.85 5.75
N CYS A 225 -14.64 -15.01 4.47
CA CYS A 225 -13.59 -15.93 4.03
C CYS A 225 -12.25 -15.64 4.74
N LEU A 226 -11.87 -14.37 4.85
CA LEU A 226 -10.64 -13.94 5.52
C LEU A 226 -10.65 -14.32 7.00
N VAL A 227 -11.72 -13.99 7.73
CA VAL A 227 -11.80 -14.28 9.17
C VAL A 227 -11.85 -15.78 9.44
N TRP A 228 -12.48 -16.58 8.56
CA TRP A 228 -12.42 -18.04 8.65
C TRP A 228 -11.02 -18.60 8.39
N ALA A 229 -10.30 -18.05 7.39
CA ALA A 229 -8.91 -18.40 7.14
C ALA A 229 -8.03 -18.10 8.36
N LEU A 230 -8.21 -16.95 9.01
CA LEU A 230 -7.53 -16.60 10.26
C LEU A 230 -7.93 -17.50 11.45
N GLY A 231 -9.15 -18.02 11.44
CA GLY A 231 -9.64 -18.97 12.45
C GLY A 231 -9.20 -20.42 12.23
N SER A 232 -8.52 -20.72 11.13
CA SER A 232 -8.06 -22.07 10.81
C SER A 232 -6.84 -22.47 11.66
N THR A 233 -6.60 -23.78 11.78
CA THR A 233 -5.38 -24.33 12.43
C THR A 233 -4.19 -24.36 11.49
N THR A 234 -4.41 -24.25 10.19
CA THR A 234 -3.37 -24.25 9.17
C THR A 234 -2.90 -22.80 8.99
N PRO A 235 -1.58 -22.52 9.02
CA PRO A 235 -1.08 -21.16 8.89
C PRO A 235 -1.51 -20.54 7.55
N VAL A 236 -1.96 -19.29 7.60
CA VAL A 236 -2.22 -18.51 6.38
C VAL A 236 -0.92 -18.36 5.59
N SER A 237 -0.99 -18.56 4.29
CA SER A 237 0.18 -18.44 3.41
C SER A 237 -0.22 -17.88 2.04
N CYS A 238 0.69 -17.11 1.45
CA CYS A 238 0.61 -16.69 0.06
C CYS A 238 1.70 -17.42 -0.72
N ILE A 239 1.32 -18.12 -1.79
CA ILE A 239 2.29 -18.80 -2.65
C ILE A 239 2.92 -17.74 -3.55
N THR A 240 4.22 -17.48 -3.43
CA THR A 240 4.95 -16.69 -4.44
C THR A 240 5.10 -17.50 -5.71
N PRO A 241 5.06 -16.90 -6.91
CA PRO A 241 5.30 -17.64 -8.14
C PRO A 241 6.78 -18.02 -8.08
N SER A 242 7.07 -19.24 -7.66
CA SER A 242 8.42 -19.76 -7.67
C SER A 242 8.86 -19.66 -9.12
N THR A 243 9.80 -18.76 -9.41
CA THR A 243 10.28 -18.51 -10.78
C THR A 243 10.56 -19.87 -11.40
N ALA A 244 9.73 -20.25 -12.39
CA ALA A 244 9.73 -21.57 -13.02
C ALA A 244 10.95 -21.75 -13.93
N ASN A 245 12.14 -21.39 -13.42
CA ASN A 245 13.46 -21.74 -13.93
C ASN A 245 13.97 -23.04 -13.25
N SER A 246 13.08 -23.89 -12.73
CA SER A 246 13.36 -25.32 -12.77
C SER A 246 13.30 -25.71 -14.25
N GLY A 247 14.46 -25.71 -14.89
CA GLY A 247 14.64 -25.88 -16.33
C GLY A 247 13.95 -27.13 -16.88
N PRO A 248 13.96 -27.31 -18.22
CA PRO A 248 13.44 -28.52 -18.83
C PRO A 248 14.12 -29.70 -18.16
N ALA A 249 13.37 -30.44 -17.34
CA ALA A 249 13.79 -31.74 -16.87
C ALA A 249 13.99 -32.55 -18.15
N THR A 250 15.26 -32.67 -18.56
CA THR A 250 15.70 -33.60 -19.58
C THR A 250 15.26 -34.96 -19.06
N ARG A 251 14.09 -35.39 -19.53
CA ARG A 251 13.63 -36.77 -19.43
C ARG A 251 14.67 -37.59 -20.18
N THR A 252 15.69 -38.06 -19.46
CA THR A 252 16.42 -39.24 -19.87
C THR A 252 15.57 -40.41 -19.46
N ASP A 253 14.89 -40.97 -20.47
CA ASP A 253 14.13 -42.20 -20.40
C ASP A 253 14.97 -43.40 -19.93
N ALA A 254 14.23 -44.45 -19.53
CA ALA A 254 14.66 -45.77 -19.05
C ALA A 254 14.91 -45.81 -17.54
N THR A 255 14.10 -46.49 -16.72
CA THR A 255 13.45 -47.79 -16.92
C THR A 255 12.45 -47.92 -15.76
N GLY A 256 11.16 -48.13 -16.01
CA GLY A 256 10.57 -49.45 -15.77
C GLY A 256 9.93 -49.57 -14.37
N ASP A 257 8.61 -49.78 -14.39
CA ASP A 257 7.78 -50.48 -13.38
C ASP A 257 7.03 -49.70 -12.28
N THR A 258 5.70 -49.61 -12.52
CA THR A 258 4.57 -49.95 -11.62
C THR A 258 4.53 -49.43 -10.18
N THR A 259 3.80 -48.34 -9.93
CA THR A 259 2.52 -48.31 -9.17
C THR A 259 1.96 -46.88 -9.15
N SER A 260 1.12 -46.60 -10.15
CA SER A 260 0.37 -45.35 -10.27
C SER A 260 -1.00 -45.52 -9.64
N GLU A 261 -1.25 -44.89 -8.49
CA GLU A 261 -2.58 -44.53 -7.95
C GLU A 261 -2.44 -44.09 -6.47
N SER A 262 -2.41 -42.77 -6.19
CA SER A 262 -2.95 -42.14 -4.94
C SER A 262 -2.47 -40.70 -4.63
N ASP A 263 -1.66 -40.04 -5.46
CA ASP A 263 -1.15 -38.69 -5.12
C ASP A 263 -2.13 -37.51 -5.34
N ASN A 264 -3.36 -37.75 -5.79
CA ASN A 264 -4.36 -36.68 -6.02
C ASN A 264 -5.27 -36.36 -4.81
N ALA A 265 -5.08 -36.99 -3.65
CA ALA A 265 -6.00 -36.85 -2.50
C ALA A 265 -5.51 -35.92 -1.37
N VAL A 266 -4.28 -35.40 -1.41
CA VAL A 266 -3.70 -34.64 -0.26
C VAL A 266 -3.73 -33.11 -0.46
N SER A 267 -4.09 -32.59 -1.63
CA SER A 267 -4.08 -31.14 -1.90
C SER A 267 -5.36 -30.38 -1.45
N MET A 268 -6.01 -30.79 -0.35
CA MET A 268 -7.32 -30.25 0.06
C MET A 268 -7.33 -29.33 1.30
N ALA A 269 -6.21 -29.11 2.00
CA ALA A 269 -6.25 -28.44 3.32
C ALA A 269 -5.28 -27.25 3.50
N SER A 270 -4.73 -26.71 2.43
CA SER A 270 -3.81 -25.58 2.51
C SER A 270 -4.58 -24.26 2.56
N ASN A 271 -4.37 -23.50 3.64
CA ASN A 271 -4.99 -22.21 3.91
C ASN A 271 -4.31 -21.09 3.09
N TYR A 272 -4.41 -21.21 1.76
CA TYR A 272 -3.81 -20.27 0.82
C TYR A 272 -4.69 -19.04 0.65
N LEU A 273 -4.07 -17.88 0.79
CA LEU A 273 -4.68 -16.58 0.52
C LEU A 273 -4.38 -16.13 -0.92
N PRO A 274 -5.30 -15.41 -1.58
CA PRO A 274 -5.07 -14.80 -2.89
C PRO A 274 -3.82 -13.90 -2.93
N PRO A 275 -3.22 -13.67 -4.12
CA PRO A 275 -1.98 -12.90 -4.26
C PRO A 275 -2.08 -11.45 -3.76
N CYS A 276 -3.27 -10.86 -3.77
CA CYS A 276 -3.49 -9.51 -3.25
C CYS A 276 -3.16 -9.38 -1.75
N PHE A 277 -3.11 -10.49 -1.01
CA PHE A 277 -2.72 -10.51 0.41
C PHE A 277 -1.21 -10.58 0.65
N LEU A 278 -0.36 -10.70 -0.38
CA LEU A 278 1.07 -10.99 -0.24
C LEU A 278 1.78 -10.09 0.80
N PHE A 279 1.60 -8.77 0.70
CA PHE A 279 2.26 -7.81 1.59
C PHE A 279 1.68 -7.76 3.00
N ILE A 280 0.40 -8.12 3.17
CA ILE A 280 -0.27 -8.17 4.49
C ILE A 280 -0.26 -9.57 5.11
N CYS A 281 0.21 -10.59 4.39
CA CYS A 281 0.27 -11.98 4.85
C CYS A 281 1.02 -12.15 6.19
N PRO A 282 2.18 -11.49 6.44
CA PRO A 282 2.84 -11.57 7.74
C PRO A 282 1.97 -11.03 8.88
N THR A 283 1.26 -9.93 8.66
CA THR A 283 0.32 -9.34 9.64
C THR A 283 -0.87 -10.27 9.88
N LEU A 284 -1.37 -10.92 8.83
CA LEU A 284 -2.45 -11.91 8.94
C LEU A 284 -2.00 -13.16 9.69
N LEU A 285 -0.78 -13.64 9.47
CA LEU A 285 -0.20 -14.75 10.24
C LEU A 285 -0.04 -14.38 11.72
N TYR A 286 0.44 -13.16 12.00
CA TYR A 286 0.47 -12.61 13.35
C TYR A 286 -0.93 -12.60 13.98
N LEU A 287 -1.94 -12.11 13.25
CA LEU A 287 -3.32 -12.09 13.71
C LEU A 287 -3.89 -13.48 13.98
N GLN A 288 -3.59 -14.46 13.13
CA GLN A 288 -3.98 -15.85 13.33
C GLN A 288 -3.40 -16.40 14.64
N ASN A 289 -2.10 -16.22 14.87
CA ASN A 289 -1.44 -16.67 16.10
C ASN A 289 -1.99 -15.93 17.34
N TYR A 290 -2.30 -14.64 17.20
CA TYR A 290 -2.91 -13.82 18.24
C TYR A 290 -4.32 -14.31 18.61
N LEU A 291 -5.16 -14.63 17.62
CA LEU A 291 -6.49 -15.21 17.85
C LEU A 291 -6.41 -16.60 18.46
N GLN A 292 -5.44 -17.43 18.05
CA GLN A 292 -5.19 -18.73 18.67
C GLN A 292 -4.78 -18.58 20.14
N ALA A 293 -3.89 -17.63 20.47
CA ALA A 293 -3.50 -17.32 21.84
C ALA A 293 -4.69 -16.88 22.71
N LEU A 294 -5.63 -16.09 22.16
CA LEU A 294 -6.88 -15.73 22.84
C LEU A 294 -7.73 -16.98 23.16
N VAL A 295 -7.89 -17.90 22.21
CA VAL A 295 -8.65 -19.14 22.42
C VAL A 295 -7.96 -20.03 23.45
N ILE A 296 -6.63 -20.17 23.41
CA ILE A 296 -5.86 -20.92 24.41
C ILE A 296 -6.09 -20.33 25.80
N THR A 297 -5.94 -19.02 25.95
CA THR A 297 -6.11 -18.33 27.23
C THR A 297 -7.52 -18.53 27.80
N ALA A 298 -8.55 -18.37 26.96
CA ALA A 298 -9.95 -18.61 27.34
C ALA A 298 -10.21 -20.07 27.73
N SER A 299 -9.60 -21.01 27.00
CA SER A 299 -9.73 -22.45 27.27
C SER A 299 -9.08 -22.82 28.61
N LEU A 300 -7.87 -22.34 28.89
CA LEU A 300 -7.18 -22.55 30.17
C LEU A 300 -7.95 -21.91 31.33
N ARG A 301 -8.51 -20.72 31.15
CA ARG A 301 -9.39 -20.08 32.13
C ARG A 301 -10.60 -20.96 32.49
N SER A 302 -11.18 -21.65 31.51
CA SER A 302 -12.32 -22.54 31.75
C SER A 302 -11.97 -23.77 32.61
N LEU A 303 -10.70 -24.23 32.57
CA LEU A 303 -10.22 -25.36 33.36
C LEU A 303 -10.06 -25.03 34.85
N VAL A 304 -9.68 -23.80 35.20
CA VAL A 304 -9.38 -23.40 36.58
C VAL A 304 -10.66 -23.19 37.42
N ARG A 305 -11.86 -23.14 36.80
CA ARG A 305 -13.17 -22.97 37.47
C ARG A 305 -13.16 -21.90 38.56
N LEU A 306 -12.55 -20.80 38.22
CA LEU A 306 -12.39 -19.61 39.02
C LEU A 306 -13.78 -19.04 39.46
N PRO A 307 -14.01 -18.75 40.77
CA PRO A 307 -15.27 -18.16 41.23
C PRO A 307 -15.54 -16.80 40.54
N LEU A 308 -16.80 -16.50 40.24
CA LEU A 308 -17.15 -15.25 39.56
C LEU A 308 -16.75 -14.02 40.42
N PRO A 309 -16.28 -12.92 39.81
CA PRO A 309 -15.77 -11.73 40.51
C PRO A 309 -16.81 -10.91 41.30
N GLY A 310 -17.94 -11.50 41.69
CA GLY A 310 -19.09 -10.80 42.29
C GLY A 310 -19.07 -10.67 43.82
N ASN A 311 -18.11 -11.24 44.55
CA ASN A 311 -18.23 -11.32 46.02
C ASN A 311 -16.91 -11.26 46.83
N ILE A 312 -15.79 -10.87 46.21
CA ILE A 312 -14.48 -10.86 46.87
C ILE A 312 -13.98 -9.42 47.03
N SER A 313 -13.69 -9.03 48.26
CA SER A 313 -13.19 -7.70 48.63
C SER A 313 -11.92 -7.33 47.85
N ALA A 314 -11.83 -6.06 47.43
CA ALA A 314 -10.95 -5.51 46.40
C ALA A 314 -9.43 -5.56 46.63
N SER A 315 -8.91 -6.30 47.62
CA SER A 315 -7.48 -6.18 47.99
C SER A 315 -6.51 -7.02 47.13
N SER A 316 -6.99 -7.98 46.34
CA SER A 316 -6.17 -8.70 45.34
C SER A 316 -7.06 -9.56 44.47
N ASN A 317 -7.33 -9.19 43.21
CA ASN A 317 -8.15 -9.98 42.28
C ASN A 317 -7.27 -10.99 41.54
N PRO A 318 -7.12 -12.23 42.03
CA PRO A 318 -6.13 -13.19 41.49
C PRO A 318 -6.59 -13.76 40.13
N HIS A 319 -7.86 -13.53 39.76
CA HIS A 319 -8.44 -13.83 38.45
C HIS A 319 -7.81 -13.04 37.32
N LEU A 320 -7.73 -11.71 37.52
CA LEU A 320 -7.12 -10.80 36.56
C LEU A 320 -5.64 -11.15 36.42
N ASP A 321 -5.00 -11.51 37.53
CA ASP A 321 -3.60 -11.88 37.58
C ASP A 321 -3.30 -13.18 36.79
N PHE A 322 -4.11 -14.23 36.91
CA PHE A 322 -3.94 -15.46 36.10
C PHE A 322 -4.11 -15.22 34.60
N THR A 323 -5.25 -14.64 34.19
CA THR A 323 -5.54 -14.43 32.77
C THR A 323 -4.54 -13.46 32.16
N HIS A 324 -4.15 -12.40 32.87
CA HIS A 324 -3.10 -11.48 32.46
C HIS A 324 -1.75 -12.20 32.28
N ARG A 325 -1.30 -13.02 33.23
CA ARG A 325 -0.02 -13.74 33.11
C ARG A 325 0.02 -14.71 31.95
N VAL A 326 -1.02 -15.54 31.79
CA VAL A 326 -1.13 -16.48 30.66
C VAL A 326 -1.15 -15.71 29.34
N TRP A 327 -1.91 -14.61 29.27
CA TRP A 327 -1.96 -13.76 28.09
C TRP A 327 -0.61 -13.14 27.76
N VAL A 328 0.10 -12.58 28.75
CA VAL A 328 1.44 -11.98 28.56
C VAL A 328 2.43 -13.01 28.05
N LEU A 329 2.44 -14.23 28.60
CA LEU A 329 3.29 -15.33 28.15
C LEU A 329 3.03 -15.69 26.69
N LEU A 330 1.75 -15.86 26.31
CA LEU A 330 1.38 -16.21 24.94
C LEU A 330 1.60 -15.04 23.97
N LYS A 331 1.35 -13.80 24.39
CA LYS A 331 1.57 -12.61 23.58
C LYS A 331 3.06 -12.39 23.30
N ALA A 332 3.92 -12.58 24.29
CA ALA A 332 5.38 -12.49 24.12
C ALA A 332 5.91 -13.49 23.08
N GLU A 333 5.26 -14.66 22.98
CA GLU A 333 5.55 -15.65 21.96
C GLU A 333 5.08 -15.21 20.57
N VAL A 334 3.84 -14.73 20.47
CA VAL A 334 3.30 -14.22 19.20
C VAL A 334 4.09 -13.01 18.69
N ASP A 335 4.59 -12.17 19.59
CA ASP A 335 5.46 -11.02 19.27
C ASP A 335 6.90 -11.45 18.92
N GLY A 336 7.26 -12.73 19.04
CA GLY A 336 8.57 -13.26 18.64
C GLY A 336 9.73 -12.85 19.53
N THR A 337 9.48 -12.62 20.83
CA THR A 337 10.54 -12.20 21.76
C THR A 337 11.60 -13.31 21.92
N PRO A 338 12.90 -13.02 21.71
CA PRO A 338 13.95 -14.03 21.56
C PRO A 338 14.18 -14.89 22.82
N GLU A 339 13.72 -14.44 23.99
CA GLU A 339 13.86 -15.13 25.28
C GLU A 339 12.71 -16.12 25.56
N SER A 340 11.67 -16.15 24.72
CA SER A 340 10.46 -16.93 24.97
C SER A 340 10.64 -18.43 24.66
N GLY A 341 11.65 -18.83 23.87
CA GLY A 341 11.92 -20.14 23.22
C GLY A 341 11.53 -21.47 23.87
N ASP A 342 12.02 -21.81 25.06
CA ASP A 342 12.16 -23.22 25.47
C ASP A 342 11.39 -23.67 26.73
N THR A 343 10.77 -22.77 27.51
CA THR A 343 10.12 -23.12 28.79
C THR A 343 8.58 -23.19 28.75
N LYS A 344 7.96 -23.11 27.57
CA LYS A 344 6.61 -22.54 27.38
C LYS A 344 5.39 -23.38 27.78
N LEU A 345 5.31 -24.66 27.41
CA LEU A 345 4.15 -25.49 27.74
C LEU A 345 4.14 -25.92 29.21
N ILE A 346 5.34 -26.17 29.75
CA ILE A 346 5.55 -26.52 31.15
C ILE A 346 5.07 -25.36 32.02
N ASN A 347 5.44 -24.13 31.65
CA ASN A 347 5.01 -22.92 32.36
C ASN A 347 3.48 -22.72 32.36
N LEU A 348 2.77 -23.07 31.28
CA LEU A 348 1.29 -22.95 31.24
C LEU A 348 0.62 -23.95 32.18
N ALA A 349 1.08 -25.20 32.19
CA ALA A 349 0.54 -26.22 33.08
C ALA A 349 0.83 -25.89 34.55
N ASP A 350 2.05 -25.43 34.85
CA ASP A 350 2.46 -25.03 36.19
C ASP A 350 1.70 -23.77 36.65
N GLU A 351 1.39 -22.83 35.76
CA GLU A 351 0.56 -21.67 36.09
C GLU A 351 -0.88 -22.06 36.44
N VAL A 352 -1.47 -23.02 35.72
CA VAL A 352 -2.78 -23.61 36.04
C VAL A 352 -2.77 -24.30 37.41
N ILE A 353 -1.72 -25.08 37.69
CA ILE A 353 -1.54 -25.77 38.98
C ILE A 353 -1.39 -24.75 40.11
N ARG A 354 -0.52 -23.75 39.95
CA ARG A 354 -0.25 -22.71 40.94
C ARG A 354 -1.52 -21.96 41.34
N VAL A 355 -2.33 -21.58 40.35
CA VAL A 355 -3.60 -20.90 40.62
C VAL A 355 -4.58 -21.87 41.29
N ARG A 356 -4.67 -23.12 40.86
CA ARG A 356 -5.55 -24.09 41.51
C ARG A 356 -5.17 -24.36 42.97
N GLN A 357 -3.88 -24.47 43.29
CA GLN A 357 -3.39 -24.59 44.68
C GLN A 357 -3.74 -23.37 45.53
N SER A 358 -3.71 -22.17 44.94
CA SER A 358 -4.03 -20.92 45.64
C SER A 358 -5.52 -20.81 46.04
N TYR A 359 -6.42 -21.54 45.37
CA TYR A 359 -7.88 -21.46 45.58
C TYR A 359 -8.53 -22.75 46.12
N GLY A 360 -7.93 -23.92 45.87
CA GLY A 360 -8.49 -25.24 46.16
C GLY A 360 -7.86 -26.00 47.33
N GLY A 361 -6.82 -25.46 47.97
CA GLY A 361 -6.07 -26.14 49.03
C GLY A 361 -4.92 -27.01 48.51
N THR A 362 -4.36 -27.86 49.38
CA THR A 362 -3.21 -28.72 49.05
C THR A 362 -3.57 -29.70 47.93
N SER A 363 -3.00 -29.49 46.74
CA SER A 363 -3.20 -30.38 45.60
C SER A 363 -2.32 -31.63 45.76
N ASP A 364 -2.94 -32.81 45.72
CA ASP A 364 -2.21 -34.07 45.70
C ASP A 364 -1.50 -34.26 44.35
N LYS A 365 -0.40 -35.03 44.31
CA LYS A 365 0.37 -35.28 43.09
C LYS A 365 -0.47 -35.87 41.96
N GLU A 366 -1.48 -36.67 42.31
CA GLU A 366 -2.43 -37.24 41.35
C GLU A 366 -3.30 -36.16 40.69
N GLU A 367 -3.75 -35.16 41.46
CA GLU A 367 -4.51 -34.03 40.92
C GLU A 367 -3.62 -33.16 40.02
N GLU A 368 -2.37 -32.91 40.41
CA GLU A 368 -1.40 -32.17 39.62
C GLU A 368 -1.16 -32.84 38.25
N GLN A 369 -0.95 -34.15 38.23
CA GLN A 369 -0.78 -34.92 36.98
C GLN A 369 -2.05 -34.88 36.12
N ARG A 370 -3.23 -34.96 36.75
CA ARG A 370 -4.52 -34.83 36.06
C ARG A 370 -4.71 -33.46 35.44
N LEU A 371 -4.25 -32.39 36.11
CA LEU A 371 -4.27 -31.03 35.59
C LEU A 371 -3.34 -30.86 34.41
N ARG A 372 -2.11 -31.38 34.46
CA ARG A 372 -1.20 -31.35 33.32
C ARG A 372 -1.78 -32.07 32.10
N ALA A 373 -2.35 -33.25 32.30
CA ALA A 373 -3.02 -33.99 31.22
C ALA A 373 -4.24 -33.24 30.67
N ALA A 374 -5.01 -32.55 31.52
CA ALA A 374 -6.13 -31.73 31.09
C ALA A 374 -5.68 -30.50 30.28
N VAL A 375 -4.62 -29.82 30.73
CA VAL A 375 -4.01 -28.70 30.00
C VAL A 375 -3.52 -29.16 28.63
N ASP A 376 -2.73 -30.23 28.57
CA ASP A 376 -2.23 -30.79 27.32
C ASP A 376 -3.38 -31.14 26.36
N ARG A 377 -4.41 -31.85 26.85
CA ARG A 377 -5.60 -32.16 26.05
C ARG A 377 -6.31 -30.91 25.54
N THR A 378 -6.48 -29.88 26.37
CA THR A 378 -7.18 -28.64 26.00
C THR A 378 -6.40 -27.78 25.01
N LEU A 379 -5.07 -27.92 24.92
CA LEU A 379 -4.26 -27.26 23.91
C LEU A 379 -4.40 -27.91 22.52
N HIS A 380 -4.93 -29.12 22.43
CA HIS A 380 -5.17 -29.76 21.14
C HIS A 380 -6.34 -29.09 20.41
N PRO A 381 -6.20 -28.72 19.12
CA PRO A 381 -7.27 -28.06 18.36
C PRO A 381 -8.54 -28.89 18.17
N THR A 382 -8.47 -30.19 18.42
CA THR A 382 -9.57 -31.16 18.35
C THR A 382 -10.35 -31.27 19.67
N ASP A 383 -9.88 -30.68 20.76
CA ASP A 383 -10.62 -30.67 22.03
C ASP A 383 -11.95 -29.91 21.86
N PRO A 384 -13.07 -30.45 22.37
CA PRO A 384 -14.39 -29.85 22.16
C PRO A 384 -14.53 -28.46 22.78
N VAL A 385 -13.82 -28.17 23.88
CA VAL A 385 -13.85 -26.84 24.52
C VAL A 385 -13.11 -25.84 23.65
N PHE A 386 -11.91 -26.20 23.19
CA PHE A 386 -11.13 -25.37 22.27
C PHE A 386 -11.89 -25.09 20.98
N ALA A 387 -12.43 -26.12 20.34
CA ALA A 387 -13.18 -26.01 19.09
C ALA A 387 -14.44 -25.15 19.25
N LEU A 388 -15.16 -25.28 20.38
CA LEU A 388 -16.35 -24.47 20.69
C LEU A 388 -15.99 -22.99 20.88
N LEU A 389 -14.96 -22.69 21.68
CA LEU A 389 -14.53 -21.33 21.94
C LEU A 389 -14.00 -20.66 20.67
N ARG A 390 -13.20 -21.37 19.87
CA ARG A 390 -12.74 -20.90 18.56
C ARG A 390 -13.92 -20.59 17.64
N ARG A 391 -14.86 -21.52 17.48
CA ARG A 391 -16.04 -21.30 16.63
C ARG A 391 -16.83 -20.06 17.07
N ARG A 392 -17.08 -19.91 18.37
CA ARG A 392 -17.80 -18.74 18.92
C ARG A 392 -17.04 -17.44 18.66
N LEU A 393 -15.72 -17.43 18.88
CA LEU A 393 -14.86 -16.28 18.62
C LEU A 393 -14.96 -15.86 17.15
N ILE A 394 -14.66 -16.78 16.23
CA ILE A 394 -14.62 -16.53 14.79
C ILE A 394 -15.98 -16.08 14.26
N THR A 395 -17.08 -16.74 14.64
CA THR A 395 -18.43 -16.30 14.23
C THR A 395 -18.76 -14.90 14.75
N SER A 396 -18.38 -14.57 15.98
CA SER A 396 -18.65 -13.23 16.54
C SER A 396 -17.81 -12.15 15.86
N VAL A 397 -16.54 -12.45 15.54
CA VAL A 397 -15.64 -11.55 14.80
C VAL A 397 -16.16 -11.34 13.38
N VAL A 398 -16.56 -12.39 12.66
CA VAL A 398 -17.17 -12.28 11.32
C VAL A 398 -18.35 -11.32 11.35
N ASN A 399 -19.31 -11.54 12.26
CA ASN A 399 -20.51 -10.71 12.35
C ASN A 399 -20.18 -9.26 12.68
N HIS A 400 -19.33 -9.05 13.68
CA HIS A 400 -18.94 -7.71 14.11
C HIS A 400 -18.23 -6.93 13.00
N VAL A 401 -17.27 -7.57 12.32
CA VAL A 401 -16.49 -6.93 11.26
C VAL A 401 -17.35 -6.68 10.01
N ALA A 402 -18.20 -7.62 9.62
CA ALA A 402 -19.12 -7.45 8.49
C ALA A 402 -20.13 -6.31 8.75
N ASP A 403 -20.69 -6.22 9.95
CA ASP A 403 -21.61 -5.15 10.35
C ASP A 403 -20.94 -3.77 10.29
N SER A 404 -19.70 -3.68 10.79
CA SER A 404 -18.96 -2.43 10.80
C SER A 404 -18.53 -2.01 9.40
N TYR A 405 -18.11 -2.95 8.55
CA TYR A 405 -17.74 -2.65 7.16
C TYR A 405 -18.94 -2.19 6.32
N GLY A 406 -20.10 -2.83 6.49
CA GLY A 406 -21.32 -2.43 5.78
C GLY A 406 -21.80 -1.02 6.15
N LYS A 407 -21.57 -0.56 7.39
CA LYS A 407 -21.94 0.80 7.84
C LYS A 407 -21.05 1.88 7.25
N VAL A 408 -19.74 1.63 7.13
CA VAL A 408 -18.79 2.60 6.54
C VAL A 408 -19.17 2.92 5.10
N ASN A 409 -19.51 1.90 4.31
CA ASN A 409 -19.89 2.09 2.91
C ASN A 409 -21.25 2.79 2.75
N ALA A 410 -22.18 2.56 3.69
CA ALA A 410 -23.50 3.23 3.66
C ALA A 410 -23.44 4.73 4.02
N GLN A 411 -22.42 5.16 4.77
CA GLN A 411 -22.26 6.54 5.24
C GLN A 411 -21.65 7.50 4.22
N VAL A 412 -21.28 7.02 3.03
CA VAL A 412 -20.78 7.89 1.94
C VAL A 412 -21.90 8.76 1.35
N ALA A 413 -23.17 8.51 1.69
CA ALA A 413 -24.24 9.45 1.39
C ALA A 413 -24.11 10.72 2.27
N PRO A 414 -23.91 11.91 1.69
CA PRO A 414 -23.76 13.14 2.46
C PRO A 414 -25.01 13.37 3.32
N GLU A 415 -24.82 13.37 4.64
CA GLU A 415 -25.89 13.51 5.66
C GLU A 415 -26.75 14.77 5.44
N ARG A 416 -26.20 15.77 4.74
CA ARG A 416 -26.92 16.93 4.22
C ARG A 416 -26.58 17.18 2.76
N MET A 417 -27.54 16.92 1.88
CA MET A 417 -27.56 17.53 0.56
C MET A 417 -27.89 19.02 0.72
N GLN A 418 -26.87 19.89 0.79
CA GLN A 418 -27.07 21.34 0.69
C GLN A 418 -27.34 21.73 -0.76
N SER A 419 -28.58 21.56 -1.21
CA SER A 419 -29.09 22.21 -2.41
C SER A 419 -29.50 23.64 -2.07
N GLY A 420 -28.56 24.60 -2.16
CA GLY A 420 -28.89 26.00 -1.91
C GLY A 420 -27.87 26.97 -2.49
N ARG A 421 -28.33 27.86 -3.38
CA ARG A 421 -27.62 29.10 -3.77
C ARG A 421 -27.23 29.85 -2.49
N PRO A 422 -25.95 30.20 -2.27
CA PRO A 422 -25.59 31.06 -1.15
C PRO A 422 -26.22 32.44 -1.38
N ALA A 423 -27.32 32.72 -0.69
CA ALA A 423 -28.08 33.97 -0.77
C ALA A 423 -27.46 35.08 0.09
N THR A 424 -26.12 35.16 0.17
CA THR A 424 -25.43 36.28 0.84
C THR A 424 -24.27 36.79 -0.02
N PRO A 425 -24.47 37.90 -0.77
CA PRO A 425 -23.44 38.52 -1.58
C PRO A 425 -22.62 39.51 -0.74
N GLU A 426 -21.91 39.08 0.31
CA GLU A 426 -21.17 40.06 1.12
C GLU A 426 -20.03 39.48 1.99
N ARG A 427 -19.05 38.80 1.39
CA ARG A 427 -17.71 38.72 2.00
C ARG A 427 -16.61 38.86 0.95
N SER A 428 -16.20 40.10 0.75
CA SER A 428 -14.97 40.51 0.08
C SER A 428 -13.73 39.89 0.74
N GLY A 429 -12.86 39.24 -0.06
CA GLY A 429 -11.42 39.37 0.13
C GLY A 429 -10.63 38.23 0.81
N LYS A 430 -11.16 37.01 0.99
CA LYS A 430 -10.29 35.89 1.39
C LYS A 430 -9.60 35.32 0.15
N LYS A 431 -8.30 35.64 -0.02
CA LYS A 431 -7.41 35.06 -1.01
C LYS A 431 -7.63 33.54 -1.07
N PRO A 432 -7.84 32.94 -2.26
CA PRO A 432 -7.91 31.49 -2.39
C PRO A 432 -6.58 30.93 -1.93
N ARG A 433 -6.56 30.38 -0.71
CA ARG A 433 -5.49 29.46 -0.33
C ARG A 433 -5.73 28.23 -1.17
N LEU A 434 -4.74 27.90 -1.99
CA LEU A 434 -4.65 26.62 -2.69
C LEU A 434 -4.54 25.54 -1.60
N MET A 435 -5.66 25.20 -0.96
CA MET A 435 -5.76 23.96 -0.21
C MET A 435 -5.74 22.91 -1.30
N VAL A 436 -4.56 22.34 -1.53
CA VAL A 436 -4.47 21.06 -2.22
C VAL A 436 -5.39 20.17 -1.40
N ILE A 437 -6.56 19.85 -1.96
CA ILE A 437 -7.49 18.87 -1.41
C ILE A 437 -6.80 17.53 -1.66
N MET A 438 -5.69 17.31 -0.96
CA MET A 438 -5.26 15.97 -0.65
C MET A 438 -6.35 15.48 0.28
N ASP A 439 -7.00 14.40 -0.12
CA ASP A 439 -8.09 13.77 0.61
C ASP A 439 -7.64 13.50 2.06
N GLU A 440 -7.87 14.48 2.94
CA GLU A 440 -7.46 14.46 4.35
C GLU A 440 -8.21 13.37 5.13
N GLY A 441 -9.11 12.63 4.47
CA GLY A 441 -9.81 11.47 5.01
C GLY A 441 -8.92 10.31 5.47
N ALA A 442 -7.62 10.29 5.11
CA ALA A 442 -6.72 9.18 5.45
C ALA A 442 -5.81 9.41 6.66
N SER A 443 -5.77 10.61 7.26
CA SER A 443 -4.77 10.96 8.28
C SER A 443 -5.37 11.38 9.62
N GLY A 444 -5.51 10.40 10.51
CA GLY A 444 -4.82 10.51 11.81
C GLY A 444 -5.67 10.56 13.07
N GLU A 445 -6.90 11.08 13.00
CA GLU A 445 -7.92 10.81 14.00
C GLU A 445 -9.08 10.14 13.27
N LYS A 446 -8.83 8.92 12.79
CA LYS A 446 -9.93 7.97 12.64
C LYS A 446 -10.56 7.95 14.01
N SER A 447 -11.70 8.61 14.10
CA SER A 447 -12.53 8.60 15.26
C SER A 447 -12.80 7.13 15.50
N SER A 448 -12.01 6.56 16.41
CA SER A 448 -12.35 5.34 17.12
C SER A 448 -13.55 5.69 17.98
N LEU A 449 -14.62 6.12 17.32
CA LEU A 449 -15.96 6.32 17.84
C LEU A 449 -16.22 5.04 18.57
N HIS A 450 -16.12 5.14 19.90
CA HIS A 450 -16.07 4.05 20.85
C HIS A 450 -16.92 2.87 20.39
N GLU A 451 -16.30 1.97 19.63
CA GLU A 451 -17.03 0.85 19.11
C GLU A 451 -17.35 -0.02 20.31
N ALA A 452 -18.62 -0.39 20.43
CA ALA A 452 -19.06 -1.15 21.59
C ALA A 452 -18.20 -2.42 21.69
N PRO A 453 -17.54 -2.67 22.84
CA PRO A 453 -16.63 -3.80 22.96
C PRO A 453 -17.36 -5.11 22.68
N LEU A 454 -16.74 -5.98 21.88
CA LEU A 454 -17.34 -7.24 21.47
C LEU A 454 -17.43 -8.20 22.67
N LYS A 455 -18.66 -8.47 23.15
CA LYS A 455 -18.91 -9.37 24.29
C LYS A 455 -19.21 -10.77 23.79
N ILE A 456 -18.28 -11.70 24.01
CA ILE A 456 -18.41 -13.11 23.59
C ILE A 456 -18.44 -14.01 24.82
N LYS A 457 -19.35 -14.99 24.82
CA LYS A 457 -19.41 -16.00 25.89
C LYS A 457 -18.13 -16.83 25.93
N GLY A 458 -17.45 -16.86 27.07
CA GLY A 458 -16.13 -17.46 27.27
C GLY A 458 -14.94 -16.49 27.14
N PHE A 459 -15.19 -15.25 26.70
CA PHE A 459 -14.19 -14.17 26.57
C PHE A 459 -14.61 -12.94 27.38
N GLU A 460 -15.30 -13.13 28.51
CA GLU A 460 -15.80 -12.02 29.33
C GLU A 460 -14.73 -11.37 30.20
N ASP A 461 -13.53 -11.93 30.27
CA ASP A 461 -12.43 -11.38 31.05
C ASP A 461 -11.93 -10.05 30.44
N PRO A 462 -11.70 -8.99 31.24
CA PRO A 462 -11.25 -7.69 30.74
C PRO A 462 -9.98 -7.76 29.88
N VAL A 463 -9.02 -8.62 30.24
CA VAL A 463 -7.77 -8.79 29.49
C VAL A 463 -8.06 -9.37 28.10
N LEU A 464 -8.96 -10.35 28.01
CA LEU A 464 -9.35 -10.96 26.74
C LEU A 464 -10.15 -10.00 25.86
N ILE A 465 -11.02 -9.17 26.46
CA ILE A 465 -11.78 -8.15 25.74
C ILE A 465 -10.84 -7.10 25.14
N GLU A 466 -9.91 -6.59 25.93
CA GLU A 466 -8.91 -5.62 25.47
C GLU A 466 -8.06 -6.21 24.34
N ALA A 467 -7.54 -7.42 24.54
CA ALA A 467 -6.74 -8.10 23.54
C ALA A 467 -7.55 -8.36 22.25
N LEU A 468 -8.81 -8.78 22.36
CA LEU A 468 -9.71 -8.97 21.21
C LEU A 468 -9.94 -7.67 20.44
N ASN A 469 -10.17 -6.55 21.13
CA ASN A 469 -10.31 -5.25 20.48
C ASN A 469 -9.02 -4.87 19.72
N GLY A 470 -7.84 -5.13 20.30
CA GLY A 470 -6.57 -4.94 19.60
C GLY A 470 -6.44 -5.78 18.32
N ALA A 471 -6.92 -7.04 18.35
CA ALA A 471 -6.96 -7.89 17.16
C ALA A 471 -7.95 -7.34 16.10
N LEU A 472 -9.11 -6.87 16.52
CA LEU A 472 -10.12 -6.27 15.63
C LEU A 472 -9.60 -5.00 14.96
N THR A 473 -8.90 -4.13 15.68
CA THR A 473 -8.27 -2.93 15.10
C THR A 473 -7.27 -3.30 14.01
N LYS A 474 -6.34 -4.22 14.29
CA LYS A 474 -5.35 -4.71 13.32
C LYS A 474 -6.00 -5.38 12.10
N LEU A 475 -7.06 -6.17 12.32
CA LEU A 475 -7.81 -6.81 11.24
C LEU A 475 -8.47 -5.77 10.33
N LYS A 476 -9.07 -4.72 10.91
CA LYS A 476 -9.66 -3.61 10.15
C LYS A 476 -8.61 -2.87 9.34
N GLU A 477 -7.43 -2.61 9.89
CA GLU A 477 -6.32 -2.01 9.15
C GLU A 477 -5.91 -2.86 7.92
N CYS A 478 -5.86 -4.19 8.05
CA CYS A 478 -5.61 -5.09 6.92
C CYS A 478 -6.73 -5.02 5.87
N MET A 479 -7.99 -4.94 6.30
CA MET A 479 -9.14 -4.85 5.40
C MET A 479 -9.21 -3.51 4.67
N GLU A 480 -8.94 -2.41 5.37
CA GLU A 480 -8.86 -1.08 4.77
C GLU A 480 -7.71 -1.00 3.77
N TRP A 481 -6.53 -1.56 4.11
CA TRP A 481 -5.43 -1.67 3.17
C TRP A 481 -5.86 -2.43 1.91
N LEU A 482 -6.55 -3.57 2.06
CA LEU A 482 -7.00 -4.37 0.93
C LEU A 482 -8.01 -3.62 0.06
N HIS A 483 -8.99 -2.97 0.67
CA HIS A 483 -10.02 -2.20 -0.03
C HIS A 483 -9.42 -1.02 -0.80
N GLU A 484 -8.52 -0.26 -0.16
CA GLU A 484 -7.85 0.89 -0.79
C GLU A 484 -6.88 0.46 -1.89
N GLN A 485 -6.28 -0.73 -1.79
CA GLN A 485 -5.34 -1.25 -2.80
C GLN A 485 -5.99 -2.02 -3.93
N TRP A 486 -7.10 -2.69 -3.68
CA TRP A 486 -7.78 -3.57 -4.62
C TRP A 486 -9.28 -3.26 -4.70
N PRO A 487 -9.67 -2.00 -5.00
CA PRO A 487 -11.08 -1.63 -5.10
C PRO A 487 -11.78 -2.46 -6.18
N ASP A 488 -11.08 -2.76 -7.27
CA ASP A 488 -11.54 -3.60 -8.37
C ASP A 488 -11.91 -5.03 -7.96
N LEU A 489 -11.23 -5.62 -6.97
CA LEU A 489 -11.58 -6.95 -6.46
C LEU A 489 -12.72 -6.88 -5.43
N THR A 490 -12.68 -5.87 -4.55
CA THR A 490 -13.63 -5.77 -3.44
C THR A 490 -15.01 -5.23 -3.84
N GLU A 491 -15.11 -4.45 -4.93
CA GLU A 491 -16.38 -3.86 -5.42
C GLU A 491 -17.10 -4.77 -6.43
N GLN A 492 -16.37 -5.59 -7.21
CA GLN A 492 -16.97 -6.49 -8.21
C GLN A 492 -17.89 -7.53 -7.58
N ASP A 493 -17.60 -7.95 -6.34
CA ASP A 493 -18.44 -8.87 -5.56
C ASP A 493 -19.84 -8.30 -5.30
N ILE A 494 -20.01 -6.97 -5.26
CA ILE A 494 -21.31 -6.31 -5.01
C ILE A 494 -22.21 -6.38 -6.24
N ILE A 495 -21.64 -6.36 -7.45
CA ILE A 495 -22.39 -6.23 -8.70
C ILE A 495 -22.90 -7.59 -9.21
N ALA A 496 -22.12 -8.67 -8.99
CA ALA A 496 -22.50 -10.01 -9.44
C ALA A 496 -23.77 -10.54 -8.75
N ASP A 497 -23.99 -10.19 -7.48
CA ASP A 497 -25.18 -10.60 -6.72
C ASP A 497 -26.48 -9.92 -7.19
N VAL A 498 -26.39 -8.70 -7.71
CA VAL A 498 -27.54 -7.94 -8.23
C VAL A 498 -28.03 -8.51 -9.56
N GLN A 499 -27.12 -8.93 -10.44
CA GLN A 499 -27.51 -9.45 -11.76
C GLN A 499 -28.11 -10.85 -11.69
N HIS A 500 -27.73 -11.68 -10.72
CA HIS A 500 -28.34 -13.00 -10.52
C HIS A 500 -29.74 -12.95 -9.88
N THR A 501 -30.06 -11.89 -9.13
CA THR A 501 -31.39 -11.74 -8.52
C THR A 501 -32.45 -11.18 -9.47
N GLU A 502 -32.08 -10.31 -10.42
CA GLU A 502 -33.03 -9.76 -11.40
C GLU A 502 -33.44 -10.75 -12.50
N GLY A 503 -32.60 -11.76 -12.81
CA GLY A 503 -32.90 -12.77 -13.83
C GLY A 503 -33.91 -13.84 -13.44
N SER A 504 -34.35 -13.90 -12.17
CA SER A 504 -35.23 -14.96 -11.67
C SER A 504 -36.65 -14.52 -11.31
N ILE A 505 -37.00 -13.24 -11.45
CA ILE A 505 -38.39 -12.75 -11.33
C ILE A 505 -39.07 -12.90 -12.69
N GLY A 506 -39.31 -14.15 -13.09
CA GLY A 506 -40.28 -14.46 -14.13
C GLY A 506 -41.67 -14.08 -13.60
N ILE A 507 -42.22 -12.96 -14.09
CA ILE A 507 -43.62 -12.59 -13.87
C ILE A 507 -44.48 -13.78 -14.35
N PRO A 508 -45.21 -14.48 -13.48
CA PRO A 508 -46.14 -15.51 -13.94
C PRO A 508 -47.25 -14.81 -14.73
N GLY A 509 -47.31 -15.12 -16.02
CA GLY A 509 -48.33 -14.62 -16.92
C GLY A 509 -49.72 -14.95 -16.38
N TRP A 510 -50.54 -13.92 -16.22
CA TRP A 510 -51.98 -14.06 -16.08
C TRP A 510 -52.53 -14.38 -17.48
N THR A 511 -53.06 -15.59 -17.64
CA THR A 511 -54.02 -15.97 -18.70
C THR A 511 -55.27 -16.50 -18.05
#